data_AF-A0A950CPJ7-F1
#
_entry.id   AF-A0A950CPJ7-F1
#
_cell.length_a   1.000
_cell.length_b   1.000
_cell.length_c   1.000
_cell.angle_alpha   90.00
_cell.angle_beta   90.00
_cell.angle_gamma   90.00
#
_symmetry.space_group_name_H-M   'P 1'
#
loop_
_entity.id
_entity.type
_entity.pdbx_description
1 polymer ?
#
loop_
_entity_poly.entity_id
_entity_poly.type
_entity_poly.pdbx_seq_one_letter_code
_entity_poly.pdbx_strand_id
1 'polypeptide(L)'
;MGSIAAAGGATFTSSATLLREETDGGKISIPLDLSKIKRGEQPDLHVQGGDVVIAERSAVGAVPYTLYFLINRVGIGAGLYY
;
A
#
# COMPACT_ATOMS: atom_id res chain seq x y z
N MET A 1 2.35 -12.22 10.04
CA MET A 1 3.36 -11.27 9.50
C MET A 1 4.68 -11.87 9.00
N GLY A 2 4.97 -13.17 9.22
CA GLY A 2 6.30 -13.74 8.96
C GLY A 2 6.81 -13.60 7.51
N SER A 3 5.97 -13.83 6.50
CA SER A 3 6.36 -13.74 5.08
C SER A 3 6.73 -12.31 4.64
N ILE A 4 5.94 -11.31 5.07
CA ILE A 4 6.19 -9.90 4.77
C ILE A 4 7.46 -9.42 5.47
N ALA A 5 7.68 -9.82 6.72
CA ALA A 5 8.90 -9.49 7.45
C ALA A 5 10.14 -10.12 6.79
N ALA A 6 10.04 -11.38 6.35
CA ALA A 6 11.12 -12.07 5.64
C ALA A 6 11.47 -11.40 4.29
N ALA A 7 10.50 -10.76 3.63
CA ALA A 7 10.70 -9.99 2.41
C ALA A 7 11.30 -8.58 2.62
N GLY A 8 11.74 -8.25 3.84
CA GLY A 8 12.27 -6.92 4.18
C GLY A 8 11.20 -5.92 4.68
N GLY A 9 9.97 -6.39 4.88
CA GLY A 9 8.86 -5.59 5.41
C GLY A 9 8.08 -4.81 4.34
N ALA A 10 6.89 -4.39 4.74
CA ALA A 10 6.01 -3.53 3.93
C ALA A 10 6.45 -2.06 4.06
N THR A 11 7.46 -1.66 3.27
CA THR A 11 7.97 -0.28 3.31
C THR A 11 6.97 0.66 2.62
N PHE A 12 6.42 1.62 3.38
CA PHE A 12 5.44 2.62 2.93
C PHE A 12 4.10 2.06 2.44
N THR A 13 3.66 0.91 2.96
CA THR A 13 2.32 0.38 2.63
C THR A 13 1.59 -0.22 3.83
N SER A 14 0.27 -0.04 3.80
CA SER A 14 -0.71 -0.48 4.77
C SER A 14 -1.62 -1.60 4.25
N SER A 15 -1.52 -1.95 2.96
CA SER A 15 -2.37 -2.96 2.31
C SER A 15 -1.55 -4.00 1.55
N ALA A 16 -2.07 -5.21 1.51
CA ALA A 16 -1.56 -6.28 0.67
C ALA A 16 -2.71 -7.13 0.15
N THR A 17 -2.46 -7.85 -0.94
CA THR A 17 -3.38 -8.87 -1.46
C THR A 17 -2.67 -10.22 -1.47
N LEU A 18 -3.31 -11.23 -0.89
CA LEU A 18 -2.88 -12.62 -1.00
C LEU A 18 -3.62 -13.26 -2.18
N LEU A 19 -2.87 -13.76 -3.15
CA LEU A 19 -3.38 -14.62 -4.20
C LEU A 19 -3.14 -16.07 -3.80
N ARG A 20 -4.21 -16.85 -3.74
CA ARG A 20 -4.16 -18.29 -3.46
C ARG A 20 -4.82 -19.07 -4.57
N GLU A 21 -4.21 -20.18 -4.95
CA GLU A 21 -4.80 -21.17 -5.83
C GLU A 21 -5.68 -22.11 -5.01
N GLU A 22 -6.93 -22.27 -5.43
CA GLU A 22 -7.88 -23.23 -4.86
C GLU A 22 -7.66 -24.62 -5.49
N THR A 23 -8.09 -25.65 -4.78
CA THR A 23 -7.89 -27.06 -5.18
C THR A 23 -8.56 -27.41 -6.51
N ASP A 24 -9.51 -26.61 -6.98
CA ASP A 24 -10.19 -26.74 -8.26
C ASP A 24 -9.51 -25.96 -9.41
N GLY A 25 -8.35 -25.34 -9.15
CA GLY A 25 -7.65 -24.47 -10.09
C GLY A 25 -8.16 -23.03 -10.11
N GLY A 26 -9.14 -22.69 -9.25
CA GLY A 26 -9.58 -21.33 -9.01
C GLY A 26 -8.48 -20.47 -8.40
N LYS A 27 -8.58 -19.14 -8.56
CA LYS A 27 -7.69 -18.19 -7.87
C LYS A 27 -8.52 -17.25 -7.02
N ILE A 28 -8.24 -17.22 -5.73
CA ILE A 28 -8.86 -16.28 -4.80
C ILE A 28 -7.91 -15.14 -4.48
N SER A 29 -8.49 -13.94 -4.36
CA SER A 29 -7.79 -12.74 -3.93
C SER A 29 -8.31 -12.33 -2.56
N ILE A 30 -7.46 -12.42 -1.54
CA ILE A 30 -7.80 -12.08 -0.17
C ILE A 30 -7.14 -10.73 0.16
N PRO A 31 -7.91 -9.63 0.29
CA PRO A 31 -7.37 -8.34 0.69
C PRO A 31 -6.97 -8.37 2.17
N LEU A 32 -5.81 -7.81 2.49
CA LEU A 32 -5.22 -7.75 3.82
C LEU A 32 -4.96 -6.30 4.22
N ASP A 33 -5.44 -5.92 5.41
CA ASP A 33 -5.08 -4.65 6.05
C ASP A 33 -3.90 -4.89 6.99
N LEU A 34 -2.70 -4.60 6.50
CA LEU A 34 -1.46 -4.81 7.24
C LEU A 34 -1.41 -3.96 8.51
N SER A 35 -2.14 -2.85 8.55
CA SER A 35 -2.16 -1.96 9.71
C SER A 35 -2.96 -2.57 10.84
N LYS A 36 -4.14 -3.13 10.54
CA LYS A 36 -4.96 -3.84 11.53
C LYS A 36 -4.27 -5.10 12.03
N ILE A 37 -3.66 -5.86 11.13
CA ILE A 37 -2.92 -7.07 11.52
C ILE A 37 -1.72 -6.70 12.42
N LYS A 38 -0.97 -5.64 12.08
CA LYS A 38 0.15 -5.16 12.91
C LYS A 38 -0.29 -4.68 14.30
N ARG A 39 -1.47 -4.06 14.40
CA ARG A 39 -2.05 -3.62 15.69
C ARG A 39 -2.72 -4.76 16.48
N GLY A 40 -2.84 -5.96 15.91
CA GLY A 40 -3.54 -7.08 16.53
C GLY A 40 -5.07 -6.98 16.47
N GLU A 41 -5.61 -6.05 15.69
CA GLU A 41 -7.06 -5.88 15.48
C GLU A 41 -7.62 -6.91 14.49
N GLN A 42 -6.73 -7.49 13.67
CA GLN A 42 -7.05 -8.60 12.77
C GLN A 42 -6.05 -9.74 12.99
N PRO A 43 -6.50 -11.01 12.93
CA PRO A 43 -5.62 -12.16 13.08
C PRO A 43 -4.65 -12.27 11.90
N ASP A 44 -3.48 -12.84 12.17
CA ASP A 44 -2.51 -13.19 11.14
C ASP A 44 -3.08 -14.29 10.22
N LEU A 45 -2.99 -14.08 8.91
CA LEU A 45 -3.37 -15.10 7.93
C LEU A 45 -2.22 -16.07 7.69
N HIS A 46 -2.48 -17.37 7.84
CA HIS A 46 -1.50 -18.41 7.51
C HIS A 46 -1.36 -18.56 5.99
N VAL A 47 -0.12 -18.42 5.50
CA VAL A 47 0.23 -18.61 4.09
C VAL A 47 0.43 -20.09 3.78
N GLN A 48 0.05 -20.51 2.59
CA GLN A 48 0.17 -21.88 2.09
C GLN A 48 1.20 -21.94 0.95
N GLY A 49 1.67 -23.14 0.61
CA GLY A 49 2.56 -23.32 -0.54
C GLY A 49 1.86 -22.93 -1.84
N GLY A 50 2.50 -22.09 -2.66
CA GLY A 50 1.91 -21.56 -3.90
C GLY A 50 1.25 -20.19 -3.77
N ASP A 51 1.09 -19.68 -2.54
CA ASP A 51 0.55 -18.34 -2.32
C ASP A 51 1.50 -17.24 -2.82
N VAL A 52 0.92 -16.20 -3.42
CA VAL A 52 1.64 -14.97 -3.82
C VAL A 52 1.12 -13.79 -3.01
N VAL A 53 2.01 -13.12 -2.28
CA VAL A 53 1.69 -11.91 -1.51
C VAL A 53 2.13 -10.68 -2.29
N ILE A 54 1.17 -9.81 -2.61
CA ILE A 54 1.41 -8.54 -3.29
C ILE A 54 1.24 -7.41 -2.27
N ALA A 55 2.34 -6.74 -1.92
CA ALA A 55 2.29 -5.52 -1.11
C ALA A 55 2.03 -4.33 -2.03
N GLU A 56 0.89 -3.65 -1.87
CA GLU A 56 0.51 -2.55 -2.76
C GLU A 56 1.36 -1.32 -2.47
N ARG A 57 1.71 -0.51 -3.48
CA ARG A 57 2.32 0.81 -3.21
C ARG A 57 1.24 1.77 -2.76
N SER A 58 1.41 2.39 -1.59
CA SER A 58 0.54 3.47 -1.16
C SER A 58 0.67 4.66 -2.12
N ALA A 59 -0.44 5.08 -2.73
CA ALA A 59 -0.52 6.31 -3.52
C ALA A 59 -0.50 7.57 -2.64
N VAL A 60 -0.65 7.40 -1.31
CA VAL A 60 -0.64 8.47 -0.32
C VAL A 60 0.79 8.99 -0.14
N GLY A 61 1.16 9.94 -0.99
CA GLY A 61 2.51 10.53 -1.04
C GLY A 61 2.87 11.08 -2.41
N ALA A 62 2.18 10.63 -3.47
CA ALA A 62 2.28 11.23 -4.79
C ALA A 62 1.43 12.50 -4.86
N VAL A 63 1.83 13.58 -4.19
CA VAL A 63 1.33 14.91 -4.59
C VAL A 63 1.87 15.15 -6.00
N PRO A 64 1.01 15.25 -7.02
CA PRO A 64 1.48 15.47 -8.38
C PRO A 64 2.30 16.76 -8.41
N TYR A 65 3.48 16.74 -9.03
CA TYR A 65 4.30 17.94 -9.20
C TYR A 65 3.53 19.11 -9.85
N THR A 66 2.49 18.80 -10.61
CA THR A 66 1.55 19.78 -11.17
C THR A 66 0.86 20.62 -10.09
N LEU A 67 0.49 20.03 -8.95
CA LEU A 67 -0.13 20.75 -7.84
C LEU A 67 0.86 21.71 -7.16
N TYR A 68 2.13 21.30 -6.99
CA TYR A 68 3.20 22.20 -6.55
C TYR A 68 3.42 23.37 -7.51
N PHE A 69 3.35 23.12 -8.83
CA PHE A 69 3.50 24.15 -9.85
C PHE A 69 2.37 25.18 -9.82
N LEU A 70 1.12 24.73 -9.60
CA LEU A 70 -0.04 25.61 -9.48
C LEU A 70 0.03 26.49 -8.22
N ILE A 71 0.39 25.92 -7.07
CA ILE A 71 0.52 26.69 -5.83
C ILE A 71 1.65 27.72 -5.93
N ASN A 72 2.81 27.36 -6.49
CA ASN A 72 3.90 28.31 -6.69
C ASN A 72 3.54 29.42 -7.70
N ARG A 73 2.82 29.11 -8.77
CA ARG A 73 2.45 30.13 -9.78
C ARG A 73 1.36 31.08 -9.28
N VAL A 74 0.47 30.62 -8.42
CA VAL A 74 -0.56 31.47 -7.78
C VAL A 74 0.05 32.30 -6.63
N GLY A 75 0.98 31.74 -5.86
CA GLY A 75 1.65 32.44 -4.75
C GLY A 75 2.62 33.55 -5.17
N ILE A 76 3.27 33.42 -6.33
CA ILE A 76 4.24 34.42 -6.85
C ILE A 76 3.53 35.55 -7.64
N GLY A 77 2.25 35.39 -7.99
CA GLY A 77 1.48 36.40 -8.72
C GLY A 77 0.71 37.42 -7.86
N ALA A 78 0.59 37.17 -6.54
CA ALA A 78 -0.27 37.94 -5.64
C ALA A 78 0.49 38.71 -4.53
N GLY A 79 1.82 38.85 -4.64
CA GLY A 79 2.62 39.55 -3.63
C GLY A 79 3.81 40.27 -4.24
N LEU A 80 3.94 41.55 -3.89
CA LEU A 80 4.98 42.53 -4.23
C LEU A 80 4.70 43.42 -5.45
N TYR A 81 3.74 44.32 -5.31
CA TYR A 81 3.86 45.69 -5.84
C TYR A 81 3.81 46.65 -4.65
N TYR A 82 4.90 47.37 -4.41
CA TYR A 82 5.00 48.54 -3.54
C TYR A 82 4.68 49.78 -4.37
#